data_AF-A0AAE1HZD1-F1
#
_entry.id   AF-A0AAE1HZD1-F1
#
_cell.length_a   1.000
_cell.length_b   1.000
_cell.length_c   1.000
_cell.angle_alpha   90.00
_cell.angle_beta   90.00
_cell.angle_gamma   90.00
#
_symmetry.space_group_name_H-M   'P 1'
#
loop_
_entity.id
_entity.type
_entity.pdbx_description
1 polymer ?
#
loop_
_entity_poly.entity_id
_entity_poly.type
_entity_poly.pdbx_seq_one_letter_code
_entity_poly.pdbx_strand_id
1 'polypeptide(L)'
;MGQRSEVIKLYKTLIYLGREYPLGWDYFRPRLKTAFMKNKDVTDPEKINQLIARGQYVVKEIETLYMLRKYRTLKKRYYSDENEAVISEIYKKIESES
;
A
#
# COMPACT_ATOMS: atom_id res chain seq x y z
N MET A 1 -9.16 -16.26 -16.83
CA MET A 1 -8.99 -16.96 -15.53
C MET A 1 -10.35 -17.03 -14.86
N GLY A 2 -10.67 -18.07 -14.08
CA GLY A 2 -11.98 -18.16 -13.42
C GLY A 2 -12.04 -17.28 -12.17
N GLN A 3 -13.21 -16.73 -11.82
CA GLN A 3 -13.38 -15.84 -10.65
C GLN A 3 -12.83 -16.45 -9.36
N ARG A 4 -13.03 -17.76 -9.14
CA ARG A 4 -12.46 -18.50 -8.01
C ARG A 4 -10.93 -18.38 -7.93
N SER A 5 -10.24 -18.51 -9.07
CA SER A 5 -8.77 -18.40 -9.11
C SER A 5 -8.29 -16.99 -8.79
N GLU A 6 -9.02 -15.96 -9.22
CA GLU A 6 -8.71 -14.57 -8.93
C GLU A 6 -8.90 -14.24 -7.44
N VAL A 7 -9.99 -14.71 -6.83
CA VAL A 7 -10.24 -14.56 -5.38
C VAL A 7 -9.11 -15.21 -4.57
N ILE A 8 -8.68 -16.42 -4.94
CA ILE A 8 -7.59 -17.13 -4.25
C ILE A 8 -6.28 -16.36 -4.40
N LYS A 9 -5.97 -15.86 -5.61
CA LYS A 9 -4.76 -15.06 -5.86
C LYS A 9 -4.78 -13.80 -5.01
N LEU A 10 -5.88 -13.06 -5.02
CA LEU A 10 -6.06 -11.84 -4.23
C LEU A 10 -5.87 -12.10 -2.72
N TYR A 11 -6.45 -13.18 -2.19
CA TYR A 11 -6.28 -13.54 -0.78
C TYR A 11 -4.82 -13.80 -0.42
N LYS A 12 -4.09 -14.54 -1.26
CA LYS A 12 -2.66 -14.81 -1.06
C LYS A 12 -1.83 -13.53 -1.12
N THR A 13 -2.10 -12.65 -2.08
CA THR A 13 -1.44 -11.35 -2.21
C THR A 13 -1.66 -10.49 -0.96
N LEU A 14 -2.91 -10.38 -0.48
CA LEU A 14 -3.22 -9.61 0.71
C LEU A 14 -2.60 -10.21 1.99
N ILE A 15 -2.53 -11.53 2.12
CA ILE A 15 -1.78 -12.18 3.22
C ILE A 15 -0.31 -11.78 3.21
N TYR A 16 0.32 -11.77 2.04
CA TYR A 16 1.73 -11.43 1.91
C TYR A 16 1.97 -9.96 2.27
N LEU A 17 1.24 -9.04 1.65
CA LEU A 17 1.37 -7.60 1.87
C LEU A 17 0.98 -7.18 3.30
N GLY A 18 -0.01 -7.86 3.88
CA GLY A 18 -0.50 -7.59 5.22
C GLY A 18 0.54 -7.77 6.35
N ARG A 19 1.66 -8.45 6.08
CA ARG A 19 2.76 -8.61 7.05
C ARG A 19 3.46 -7.28 7.37
N GLU A 20 3.45 -6.34 6.42
CA GLU A 20 4.07 -5.03 6.59
C GLU A 20 3.07 -3.94 7.00
N TYR A 21 1.83 -4.35 7.33
CA TYR A 21 0.79 -3.42 7.73
C TYR A 21 1.18 -2.65 9.01
N PRO A 22 0.93 -1.32 9.09
CA PRO A 22 1.42 -0.50 10.21
C PRO A 22 0.98 -0.95 11.61
N LEU A 23 -0.22 -1.56 11.72
CA LEU A 23 -0.76 -2.07 12.98
C LEU A 23 -0.36 -3.53 13.28
N GLY A 24 0.49 -4.12 12.44
CA GLY A 24 1.01 -5.47 12.61
C GLY A 24 0.14 -6.58 12.01
N TRP A 25 0.75 -7.75 11.91
CA TRP A 25 0.16 -8.93 11.29
C TRP A 25 -1.06 -9.47 12.05
N ASP A 26 -0.99 -9.50 13.39
CA ASP A 26 -2.06 -10.02 14.24
C ASP A 26 -3.32 -9.15 14.20
N TYR A 27 -3.18 -7.87 13.85
CA TYR A 27 -4.31 -6.98 13.58
C TYR A 27 -4.90 -7.22 12.20
N PHE A 28 -4.04 -7.34 11.17
CA PHE A 28 -4.48 -7.40 9.77
C PHE A 28 -5.11 -8.76 9.42
N ARG A 29 -4.45 -9.87 9.78
CA ARG A 29 -4.86 -11.23 9.42
C ARG A 29 -6.31 -11.58 9.78
N PRO A 30 -6.79 -11.40 11.03
CA PRO A 30 -8.17 -11.74 11.37
C PRO A 30 -9.17 -10.88 10.58
N ARG A 31 -8.88 -9.59 10.36
CA ARG A 31 -9.74 -8.69 9.58
C ARG A 31 -9.85 -9.11 8.12
N LEU A 32 -8.73 -9.49 7.50
CA LEU A 32 -8.72 -10.06 6.15
C LEU A 32 -9.59 -11.32 6.08
N LYS A 33 -9.37 -12.27 6.99
CA LYS A 33 -10.16 -13.51 7.04
C LYS A 33 -11.65 -13.21 7.20
N THR A 34 -12.02 -12.33 8.12
CA THR A 34 -13.42 -11.93 8.35
C THR A 34 -14.03 -11.30 7.10
N ALA A 35 -13.31 -10.44 6.38
CA ALA A 35 -13.82 -9.80 5.15
C ALA A 35 -14.13 -10.83 4.05
N PHE A 36 -13.26 -11.83 3.85
CA PHE A 36 -13.50 -12.89 2.88
C PHE A 36 -14.63 -13.82 3.32
N MET A 37 -14.68 -14.19 4.61
CA MET A 37 -15.74 -15.05 5.14
C MET A 37 -17.13 -14.41 5.06
N LYS A 38 -17.23 -13.09 5.26
CA LYS A 38 -18.49 -12.36 5.11
C LYS A 38 -19.09 -12.42 3.70
N ASN A 39 -18.26 -12.65 2.68
CA ASN A 39 -18.69 -12.69 1.27
C ASN A 39 -18.64 -14.10 0.67
N LYS A 40 -18.47 -15.16 1.48
CA LYS A 40 -18.25 -16.54 0.99
C LYS A 40 -19.43 -17.10 0.19
N ASP A 41 -20.65 -16.64 0.49
CA ASP A 41 -21.91 -17.15 -0.09
C ASP A 41 -22.38 -16.30 -1.28
N VAL A 42 -21.59 -15.32 -1.72
CA VAL A 42 -21.90 -14.49 -2.90
C VAL A 42 -21.70 -15.34 -4.16
N THR A 43 -22.76 -15.54 -4.92
CA THR A 43 -22.77 -16.36 -6.15
C THR A 43 -22.92 -15.54 -7.43
N ASP A 44 -23.37 -14.29 -7.31
CA ASP A 44 -23.57 -13.38 -8.43
C ASP A 44 -22.21 -12.96 -9.04
N PRO A 45 -21.95 -13.29 -10.32
CA PRO A 45 -20.67 -12.99 -10.97
C PRO A 45 -20.31 -11.50 -10.96
N GLU A 46 -21.27 -10.59 -11.14
CA GLU A 46 -20.98 -9.16 -11.18
C GLU A 46 -20.53 -8.65 -9.80
N LYS A 47 -21.22 -9.08 -8.73
CA LYS A 47 -20.83 -8.75 -7.35
C LYS A 47 -19.46 -9.32 -7.00
N ILE A 48 -19.14 -10.54 -7.44
CA ILE A 48 -17.81 -11.12 -7.22
C ILE A 48 -16.73 -10.25 -7.86
N ASN A 49 -16.94 -9.80 -9.11
CA ASN A 49 -15.99 -8.93 -9.81
C ASN A 49 -15.81 -7.58 -9.08
N GLN A 50 -16.89 -6.99 -8.57
CA GLN A 50 -16.82 -5.76 -7.79
C GLN A 50 -16.04 -5.95 -6.48
N LEU A 51 -16.24 -7.07 -5.79
CA LEU A 51 -15.49 -7.40 -4.56
C LEU A 51 -14.01 -7.64 -4.84
N ILE A 52 -13.67 -8.31 -5.95
CA ILE A 52 -12.29 -8.48 -6.39
C ILE A 52 -11.65 -7.12 -6.67
N ALA A 53 -12.33 -6.24 -7.42
CA ALA A 53 -11.84 -4.90 -7.73
C ALA A 53 -11.61 -4.08 -6.46
N ARG A 54 -12.51 -4.17 -5.48
CA ARG A 54 -12.32 -3.55 -4.16
C ARG A 54 -11.09 -4.09 -3.44
N GLY A 55 -10.86 -5.40 -3.47
CA GLY A 55 -9.67 -5.98 -2.86
C GLY A 55 -8.37 -5.57 -3.56
N GLN A 56 -8.39 -5.41 -4.89
CA GLN A 56 -7.25 -4.88 -5.66
C GLN A 56 -6.96 -3.42 -5.31
N TYR A 57 -7.98 -2.63 -5.01
CA TYR A 57 -7.79 -1.27 -4.50
C TYR A 57 -7.05 -1.28 -3.15
N VAL A 58 -7.45 -2.15 -2.23
CA VAL A 58 -6.79 -2.33 -0.93
C VAL A 58 -5.32 -2.75 -1.08
N VAL A 59 -4.99 -3.58 -2.08
CA VAL A 59 -3.60 -3.91 -2.41
C VAL A 59 -2.78 -2.64 -2.69
N LYS A 60 -3.28 -1.76 -3.55
CA LYS A 60 -2.62 -0.49 -3.89
C LYS A 60 -2.48 0.43 -2.69
N GLU A 61 -3.47 0.47 -1.80
CA GLU A 61 -3.40 1.26 -0.56
C GLU A 61 -2.25 0.78 0.34
N ILE A 62 -2.12 -0.55 0.53
CA ILE A 62 -1.05 -1.13 1.36
C ILE A 62 0.33 -0.85 0.74
N GLU A 63 0.48 -1.02 -0.57
CA GLU A 63 1.72 -0.66 -1.28
C GLU A 63 2.05 0.82 -1.12
N THR A 64 1.04 1.69 -1.19
CA THR A 64 1.20 3.14 -0.99
C THR A 64 1.67 3.46 0.43
N LEU A 65 1.09 2.82 1.44
CA LEU A 65 1.52 2.98 2.84
C LEU A 65 2.97 2.55 3.03
N TYR A 66 3.38 1.45 2.37
CA TYR A 66 4.76 0.99 2.40
C TYR A 66 5.72 2.00 1.75
N MET A 67 5.40 2.51 0.56
CA MET A 67 6.21 3.52 -0.12
C MET A 67 6.29 4.83 0.68
N LEU A 68 5.19 5.26 1.28
CA LEU A 68 5.15 6.44 2.14
C LEU A 68 6.06 6.29 3.35
N ARG A 69 6.06 5.11 3.99
CA ARG A 69 6.97 4.81 5.10
C ARG A 69 8.43 4.88 4.65
N LYS A 70 8.77 4.29 3.49
CA LYS A 70 10.12 4.37 2.91
C LYS A 70 10.52 5.82 2.64
N TYR A 71 9.65 6.58 1.99
CA TYR A 71 9.87 7.99 1.69
C TYR A 71 10.12 8.80 2.97
N ARG A 72 9.29 8.64 4.02
CA ARG A 72 9.48 9.34 5.31
C ARG A 72 10.85 9.03 5.92
N THR A 73 11.28 7.77 5.88
CA THR A 73 12.59 7.37 6.40
C THR A 73 13.74 7.95 5.58
N LEU A 74 13.63 7.97 4.24
CA LEU A 74 14.63 8.59 3.37
C LEU A 74 14.67 10.11 3.58
N LYS A 75 13.50 10.76 3.60
CA LYS A 75 13.38 12.19 3.83
C LYS A 75 14.10 12.58 5.12
N LYS A 76 13.82 11.88 6.23
CA LYS A 76 14.46 12.14 7.53
C LYS A 76 16.00 12.01 7.49
N ARG A 77 16.54 11.10 6.67
CA ARG A 77 17.98 10.86 6.59
C ARG A 77 18.72 11.85 5.70
N TYR A 78 18.10 12.27 4.60
CA TYR A 78 18.76 13.11 3.59
C TYR A 78 18.37 14.58 3.67
N TYR A 79 17.22 14.90 4.26
CA TYR A 79 16.70 16.26 4.42
C TYR A 79 16.63 16.59 5.92
N SER A 80 17.75 16.50 6.63
CA SER A 80 17.91 17.20 7.91
C SER A 80 17.90 18.71 7.67
N ASP A 81 17.58 19.52 8.70
CA ASP A 81 17.54 20.98 8.59
C ASP A 81 18.85 21.57 7.98
N GLU A 82 19.99 20.96 8.30
CA GLU A 82 21.30 21.28 7.71
C GLU A 82 21.36 20.99 6.20
N ASN A 83 20.90 19.83 5.76
CA ASN A 83 20.91 19.46 4.34
C ASN A 83 19.88 20.26 3.52
N GLU A 84 18.72 20.58 4.10
CA GLU A 84 17.73 21.44 3.44
C GLU A 84 18.26 22.86 3.22
N ALA A 85 19.00 23.41 4.19
CA ALA A 85 19.67 24.70 4.03
C ALA A 85 20.74 24.66 2.92
N VAL A 86 21.61 23.66 2.91
CA VAL A 86 22.63 23.47 1.86
C VAL A 86 22.00 23.31 0.48
N ILE A 87 20.94 22.50 0.37
CA ILE A 87 20.21 22.32 -0.89
C ILE A 87 19.58 23.64 -1.35
N SER A 88 18.97 24.41 -0.44
CA SER A 88 18.38 25.72 -0.76
C SER A 88 19.43 26.73 -1.23
N GLU A 89 20.62 26.74 -0.61
CA GLU A 89 21.74 27.58 -1.05
C GLU A 89 22.25 27.20 -2.44
N ILE A 90 22.36 25.90 -2.73
CA ILE A 90 22.75 25.41 -4.07
C ILE A 90 21.76 25.87 -5.12
N TYR A 91 20.45 25.74 -4.89
CA TYR A 91 19.42 26.18 -5.84
C TYR A 91 19.46 27.69 -6.09
N LYS A 92 19.58 28.50 -5.04
CA LYS A 92 19.71 29.96 -5.17
C LYS A 92 20.94 30.35 -5.99
N LYS A 93 22.05 29.62 -5.81
CA LYS A 93 23.29 29.88 -6.54
C LYS A 93 23.16 29.56 -8.02
N ILE A 94 22.53 28.44 -8.37
CA ILE A 94 22.25 28.06 -9.77
C ILE A 94 21.33 29.08 -10.45
N GLU A 95 20.29 29.55 -9.77
CA GLU A 95 19.38 30.58 -10.29
C GLU A 95 20.05 31.95 -10.45
N SER A 96 21.03 32.29 -9.60
CA SER A 96 21.78 33.55 -9.72
C SER A 96 22.86 33.54 -10.81
N GLU A 97 23.28 32.35 -11.26
CA GLU A 97 24.29 32.15 -12.30
C GLU A 97 23.68 31.94 -13.70
N SER A 98 22.35 31.85 -13.82
CA SER A 98 21.58 31.79 -15.09
C SER A 98 20.97 33.15 -15.44
#